data_AF-A0A7Y1FBJ5-F1
#
_entry.id   AF-A0A7Y1FBJ5-F1
#
_cell.length_a   1.000
_cell.length_b   1.000
_cell.length_c   1.000
_cell.angle_alpha   90.00
_cell.angle_beta   90.00
_cell.angle_gamma   90.00
#
_symmetry.space_group_name_H-M   'P 1'
#
loop_
_entity.id
_entity.type
_entity.pdbx_description
1 polymer ?
#
loop_
_entity_poly.entity_id
_entity_poly.type
_entity_poly.pdbx_seq_one_letter_code
_entity_poly.pdbx_strand_id
1 'polypeptide(L)'
;MNPLLPAGASRLVSKASRRLHTEPARPEYPSNSRSFVHLDARLLPYWHTLFDICPALLKLDPPEGLNLFRSFMTWAYRNQLAQDWTWHLNIGRWLLGSPYRAQIDDEPIDAFMAAAAARWVDTDDSQAQGVVLVWQGSEVFDWKGSAFALDEQPPLPPPAWDFAWCPLTRRGGFSAWLPVP
;
A
#
# COMPACT_ATOMS: atom_id res chain seq x y z
N MET A 1 -27.50 34.98 -56.01
CA MET A 1 -27.32 36.33 -55.43
C MET A 1 -27.07 36.19 -53.94
N ASN A 2 -25.80 36.33 -53.52
CA ASN A 2 -25.40 36.75 -52.17
C ASN A 2 -25.38 38.30 -52.15
N PRO A 3 -25.20 39.02 -51.01
CA PRO A 3 -25.05 38.59 -49.61
C PRO A 3 -25.92 39.42 -48.62
N LEU A 4 -25.82 39.13 -47.31
CA LEU A 4 -25.39 40.10 -46.27
C LEU A 4 -25.47 39.46 -44.86
N LEU A 5 -24.30 39.25 -44.26
CA LEU A 5 -24.09 39.22 -42.81
C LEU A 5 -23.94 40.68 -42.31
N PRO A 6 -24.14 40.98 -41.01
CA PRO A 6 -22.96 41.00 -40.14
C PRO A 6 -23.17 40.48 -38.68
N ALA A 7 -22.06 39.91 -38.20
CA ALA A 7 -21.44 39.98 -36.88
C ALA A 7 -22.26 39.96 -35.57
N GLY A 8 -21.98 38.96 -34.73
CA GLY A 8 -22.29 38.97 -33.31
C GLY A 8 -21.76 37.72 -32.62
N ALA A 9 -20.50 37.76 -32.19
CA ALA A 9 -19.83 36.67 -31.49
C ALA A 9 -20.60 36.27 -30.21
N SER A 10 -20.78 34.96 -29.99
CA SER A 10 -21.08 34.42 -28.66
C SER A 10 -20.57 32.99 -28.51
N ARG A 11 -19.35 32.93 -27.98
CA ARG A 11 -18.81 31.95 -27.03
C ARG A 11 -19.27 30.50 -27.18
N LEU A 12 -18.37 29.72 -27.79
CA LEU A 12 -18.17 28.31 -27.49
C LEU A 12 -17.94 28.16 -25.96
N VAL A 13 -18.94 27.66 -25.25
CA VAL A 13 -18.76 27.14 -23.89
C VAL A 13 -18.15 25.76 -24.04
N SER A 14 -16.83 25.71 -23.98
CA SER A 14 -16.10 24.47 -23.71
C SER A 14 -16.66 23.86 -22.43
N LYS A 15 -17.42 22.77 -22.58
CA LYS A 15 -17.71 21.84 -21.49
C LYS A 15 -16.39 21.15 -21.13
N ALA A 16 -15.55 21.87 -20.40
CA ALA A 16 -14.43 21.28 -19.69
C ALA A 16 -15.05 20.28 -18.71
N SER A 17 -14.81 18.99 -18.96
CA SER A 17 -15.02 17.92 -18.00
C SER A 17 -14.28 18.29 -16.74
N ARG A 18 -15.00 18.89 -15.77
CA ARG A 18 -14.60 18.89 -14.38
C ARG A 18 -14.55 17.42 -13.98
N ARG A 19 -13.36 16.83 -14.08
CA ARG A 19 -13.01 15.65 -13.31
C ARG A 19 -13.21 16.09 -11.86
N LEU A 20 -14.35 15.71 -11.31
CA LEU A 20 -14.51 15.67 -9.86
C LEU A 20 -13.33 14.85 -9.38
N HIS A 21 -12.43 15.50 -8.68
CA HIS A 21 -11.44 14.84 -7.87
C HIS A 21 -12.25 14.10 -6.81
N THR A 22 -12.67 12.88 -7.14
CA THR A 22 -13.24 11.95 -6.17
C THR A 22 -12.10 11.66 -5.22
N GLU A 23 -12.07 12.36 -4.08
CA GLU A 23 -11.23 11.94 -2.98
C GLU A 23 -11.48 10.44 -2.76
N PRO A 24 -10.43 9.62 -2.61
CA PRO A 24 -10.61 8.21 -2.36
C PRO A 24 -11.52 8.07 -1.13
N ALA A 25 -12.57 7.24 -1.27
CA ALA A 25 -13.51 7.02 -0.19
C ALA A 25 -12.74 6.64 1.07
N ARG A 26 -13.03 7.32 2.18
CA ARG A 26 -12.34 7.04 3.45
C ARG A 26 -12.54 5.56 3.79
N PRO A 27 -11.49 4.86 4.24
CA PRO A 27 -11.63 3.47 4.64
C PRO A 27 -12.72 3.35 5.72
N GLU A 28 -13.75 2.55 5.45
CA GLU A 28 -14.79 2.26 6.43
C GLU A 28 -14.24 1.26 7.45
N TYR A 29 -13.56 1.77 8.47
CA TYR A 29 -13.14 0.95 9.60
C TYR A 29 -14.33 0.57 10.48
N PRO A 30 -14.36 -0.66 11.03
CA PRO A 30 -15.38 -1.05 12.00
C PRO A 30 -15.30 -0.15 13.25
N SER A 31 -16.31 0.70 13.43
CA SER A 31 -16.25 1.91 14.27
C SER A 31 -16.62 1.72 15.75
N ASN A 32 -16.67 0.50 16.29
CA ASN A 32 -17.09 0.29 17.68
C ASN A 32 -15.99 -0.34 18.55
N SER A 33 -15.62 0.37 19.62
CA SER A 33 -14.69 -0.04 20.68
C SER A 33 -15.07 -1.35 21.40
N ARG A 34 -16.30 -1.83 21.24
CA ARG A 34 -16.78 -3.13 21.77
C ARG A 34 -16.38 -4.34 20.92
N SER A 35 -15.96 -4.13 19.67
CA SER A 35 -15.55 -5.19 18.73
C SER A 35 -14.17 -5.76 19.07
N PHE A 36 -13.52 -5.24 20.10
CA PHE A 36 -12.19 -5.66 20.55
C PHE A 36 -12.25 -6.50 21.83
N VAL A 37 -13.40 -7.09 22.19
CA VAL A 37 -13.50 -8.05 23.32
C VAL A 37 -13.53 -9.49 22.78
N HIS A 38 -14.32 -9.73 21.74
CA HIS A 38 -14.28 -10.93 20.90
C HIS A 38 -13.94 -10.51 19.46
N LEU A 39 -13.16 -11.31 18.74
CA LEU A 39 -12.89 -11.06 17.32
C LEU A 39 -14.20 -11.21 16.55
N ASP A 40 -14.89 -10.09 16.31
CA ASP A 40 -16.13 -10.04 15.54
C ASP A 40 -15.86 -10.42 14.08
N ALA A 41 -16.88 -10.94 13.37
CA ALA A 41 -16.79 -11.36 11.97
C ALA A 41 -16.27 -10.26 11.04
N ARG A 42 -16.47 -8.98 11.39
CA ARG A 42 -15.97 -7.81 10.65
C ARG A 42 -14.46 -7.61 10.75
N LEU A 43 -13.82 -8.16 11.80
CA LEU A 43 -12.39 -8.03 12.04
C LEU A 43 -11.59 -9.22 11.52
N LEU A 44 -12.26 -10.35 11.25
CA LEU A 44 -11.62 -11.55 10.70
C LEU A 44 -10.85 -11.28 9.40
N PRO A 45 -11.34 -10.49 8.43
CA PRO A 45 -10.55 -10.21 7.23
C PRO A 45 -9.20 -9.55 7.56
N TYR A 46 -9.17 -8.57 8.46
CA TYR A 46 -7.93 -7.93 8.88
C TYR A 46 -7.02 -8.87 9.66
N TRP A 47 -7.60 -9.75 10.47
CA TRP A 47 -6.85 -10.79 11.18
C TRP A 47 -6.07 -11.67 10.20
N HIS A 48 -6.76 -12.17 9.18
CA HIS A 48 -6.15 -13.00 8.13
C HIS A 48 -5.10 -12.24 7.33
N THR A 49 -5.31 -10.97 6.99
CA THR A 49 -4.28 -10.16 6.30
C THR A 49 -2.98 -9.99 7.10
N LEU A 50 -3.03 -10.15 8.43
CA LEU A 50 -1.86 -10.04 9.30
C LEU A 50 -1.23 -11.42 9.53
N PHE A 51 -2.01 -12.38 10.02
CA PHE A 51 -1.48 -13.65 10.52
C PHE A 51 -1.35 -14.74 9.46
N ASP A 52 -2.06 -14.65 8.33
CA ASP A 52 -1.81 -15.59 7.22
C ASP A 52 -0.46 -15.27 6.54
N ILE A 53 -0.03 -13.99 6.56
CA ILE A 53 1.28 -13.54 6.06
C ILE A 53 2.41 -13.88 7.03
N CYS A 54 2.22 -13.60 8.32
CA CYS A 54 3.24 -13.89 9.33
C CYS A 54 2.63 -14.59 10.56
N PRO A 55 2.43 -15.93 10.49
CA PRO A 55 1.87 -16.70 11.61
C PRO A 55 2.75 -16.65 12.87
N ALA A 56 4.06 -16.37 12.71
CA ALA A 56 5.00 -16.25 13.82
C ALA A 56 4.61 -15.15 14.81
N LEU A 57 3.92 -14.09 14.37
CA LEU A 57 3.46 -13.00 15.23
C LEU A 57 2.49 -13.45 16.32
N LEU A 58 1.78 -14.58 16.14
CA LEU A 58 0.90 -15.14 17.16
C LEU A 58 1.67 -15.48 18.45
N LYS A 59 2.97 -15.76 18.35
CA LYS A 59 3.82 -16.10 19.49
C LYS A 59 4.23 -14.89 20.33
N LEU A 60 4.10 -13.67 19.81
CA LEU A 60 4.52 -12.43 20.49
C LEU A 60 3.52 -11.99 21.56
N ASP A 61 2.26 -12.42 21.47
CA ASP A 61 1.19 -12.08 22.40
C ASP A 61 0.31 -13.31 22.69
N PRO A 62 0.86 -14.32 23.38
CA PRO A 62 0.15 -15.55 23.65
C PRO A 62 -1.04 -15.34 24.62
N PRO A 63 -2.09 -16.17 24.53
CA PRO A 63 -2.19 -17.36 23.67
C PRO A 63 -2.70 -17.12 22.25
N GLU A 64 -3.28 -15.95 21.94
CA GLU A 64 -4.07 -15.76 20.71
C GLU A 64 -3.59 -14.63 19.79
N GLY A 65 -2.66 -13.74 20.18
CA GLY A 65 -2.22 -12.60 19.36
C GLY A 65 -3.19 -11.40 19.36
N LEU A 66 -4.22 -11.45 20.20
CA LEU A 66 -5.33 -10.50 20.19
C LEU A 66 -4.93 -9.06 20.56
N ASN A 67 -4.05 -8.85 21.55
CA ASN A 67 -3.61 -7.51 21.94
C ASN A 67 -2.71 -6.90 20.87
N LEU A 68 -1.87 -7.70 20.20
CA LEU A 68 -1.09 -7.26 19.05
C LEU A 68 -2.02 -6.76 17.95
N PHE A 69 -2.98 -7.60 17.55
CA PHE A 69 -3.96 -7.24 16.53
C PHE A 69 -4.78 -6.00 16.91
N ARG A 70 -5.29 -5.92 18.14
CA ARG A 70 -6.06 -4.75 18.64
C ARG A 70 -5.22 -3.48 18.63
N SER A 71 -3.96 -3.57 19.03
CA SER A 71 -3.03 -2.44 19.05
C SER A 71 -2.78 -1.94 17.63
N PHE A 72 -2.54 -2.85 16.69
CA PHE A 72 -2.42 -2.51 15.27
C PHE A 72 -3.71 -1.88 14.73
N MET A 73 -4.87 -2.50 14.93
CA MET A 73 -6.14 -1.97 14.42
C MET A 73 -6.49 -0.59 14.99
N THR A 74 -6.15 -0.35 16.27
CA THR A 74 -6.32 0.97 16.90
C THR A 74 -5.41 2.01 16.26
N TRP A 75 -4.15 1.65 15.97
CA TRP A 75 -3.21 2.51 15.26
C TRP A 75 -3.67 2.75 13.82
N ALA A 76 -4.09 1.71 13.11
CA ALA A 76 -4.56 1.78 11.74
C ALA A 76 -5.78 2.69 11.60
N TYR A 77 -6.75 2.55 12.52
CA TYR A 77 -7.92 3.43 12.61
C TYR A 77 -7.51 4.89 12.84
N ARG A 78 -6.58 5.17 13.75
CA ARG A 78 -6.13 6.55 14.03
C ARG A 78 -5.41 7.19 12.85
N ASN A 79 -4.66 6.41 12.07
CA ASN A 79 -3.93 6.88 10.91
C ASN A 79 -4.72 6.78 9.60
N GLN A 80 -5.95 6.25 9.63
CA GLN A 80 -6.84 6.11 8.48
C GLN A 80 -6.18 5.39 7.30
N LEU A 81 -5.51 4.26 7.57
CA LEU A 81 -4.75 3.57 6.52
C LEU A 81 -5.65 3.12 5.38
N ALA A 82 -5.15 3.30 4.16
CA ALA A 82 -5.78 2.75 2.97
C ALA A 82 -5.80 1.21 3.05
N GLN A 83 -6.91 0.62 2.60
CA GLN A 83 -7.06 -0.84 2.53
C GLN A 83 -6.55 -1.38 1.18
N ASP A 84 -5.40 -0.90 0.73
CA ASP A 84 -4.74 -1.29 -0.52
C ASP A 84 -3.44 -2.06 -0.24
N TRP A 85 -2.53 -2.12 -1.21
CA TRP A 85 -1.24 -2.77 -1.08
C TRP A 85 -0.36 -2.20 0.05
N THR A 86 -0.52 -0.91 0.39
CA THR A 86 0.24 -0.23 1.45
C THR A 86 -0.15 -0.72 2.84
N TRP A 87 -1.27 -1.43 2.98
CA TRP A 87 -1.71 -2.02 4.25
C TRP A 87 -0.63 -2.91 4.87
N HIS A 88 -0.03 -3.80 4.07
CA HIS A 88 1.01 -4.72 4.55
C HIS A 88 2.28 -3.96 4.94
N LEU A 89 2.71 -2.97 4.15
CA LEU A 89 3.85 -2.12 4.52
C LEU A 89 3.62 -1.37 5.83
N ASN A 90 2.42 -0.84 6.02
CA ASN A 90 2.08 -0.11 7.23
C ASN A 90 2.00 -1.03 8.47
N ILE A 91 1.72 -2.34 8.31
CA ILE A 91 1.92 -3.32 9.38
C ILE A 91 3.39 -3.41 9.77
N GLY A 92 4.29 -3.59 8.79
CA GLY A 92 5.74 -3.65 9.04
C GLY A 92 6.25 -2.38 9.72
N ARG A 93 5.86 -1.21 9.20
CA ARG A 93 6.19 0.10 9.79
C ARG A 93 5.67 0.24 11.22
N TRP A 94 4.44 -0.20 11.49
CA TRP A 94 3.87 -0.18 12.83
C TRP A 94 4.63 -1.10 13.78
N LEU A 95 4.90 -2.35 13.37
CA LEU A 95 5.67 -3.32 14.16
C LEU A 95 7.00 -2.73 14.62
N LEU A 96 7.69 -2.03 13.71
CA LEU A 96 9.00 -1.44 13.99
C LEU A 96 8.96 -0.28 14.99
N GLY A 97 7.83 0.42 15.10
CA GLY A 97 7.57 1.48 16.08
C GLY A 97 6.78 1.00 17.31
N SER A 98 6.44 -0.29 17.37
CA SER A 98 5.63 -0.87 18.44
C SER A 98 6.50 -1.43 19.58
N PRO A 99 5.92 -1.72 20.76
CA PRO A 99 6.61 -2.45 21.83
C PRO A 99 7.12 -3.83 21.40
N TYR A 100 6.62 -4.41 20.32
CA TYR A 100 7.02 -5.71 19.80
C TYR A 100 8.34 -5.68 19.03
N ARG A 101 8.88 -4.49 18.68
CA ARG A 101 10.13 -4.35 17.92
C ARG A 101 11.29 -5.17 18.48
N ALA A 102 11.44 -5.21 19.80
CA ALA A 102 12.55 -5.92 20.44
C ALA A 102 12.42 -7.46 20.39
N GLN A 103 11.29 -7.97 19.92
CA GLN A 103 10.95 -9.40 19.90
C GLN A 103 10.81 -9.96 18.48
N ILE A 104 11.00 -9.11 17.47
CA ILE A 104 10.97 -9.49 16.05
C ILE A 104 12.35 -9.26 15.44
N ASP A 105 12.72 -10.14 14.53
CA ASP A 105 13.80 -9.97 13.59
C ASP A 105 13.26 -9.33 12.28
N ASP A 106 14.07 -9.42 11.23
CA ASP A 106 13.79 -8.79 9.94
C ASP A 106 12.78 -9.63 9.10
N GLU A 107 12.62 -10.93 9.40
CA GLU A 107 11.78 -11.87 8.64
C GLU A 107 10.30 -11.42 8.55
N PRO A 108 9.62 -10.99 9.63
CA PRO A 108 8.27 -10.44 9.52
C PRO A 108 8.18 -9.22 8.60
N ILE A 109 9.20 -8.36 8.57
CA ILE A 109 9.18 -7.16 7.75
C ILE A 109 9.31 -7.52 6.27
N ASP A 110 10.24 -8.42 5.95
CA ASP A 110 10.39 -8.96 4.60
C ASP A 110 9.11 -9.64 4.10
N ALA A 111 8.44 -10.43 4.96
CA ALA A 111 7.18 -11.08 4.64
C ALA A 111 6.07 -10.06 4.30
N PHE A 112 5.96 -8.97 5.05
CA PHE A 112 4.99 -7.92 4.75
C PHE A 112 5.37 -7.10 3.51
N MET A 113 6.65 -6.87 3.24
CA MET A 113 7.09 -6.27 1.98
C MET A 113 6.73 -7.16 0.79
N ALA A 114 6.98 -8.47 0.86
CA ALA A 114 6.58 -9.42 -0.18
C ALA A 114 5.05 -9.42 -0.42
N ALA A 115 4.26 -9.46 0.66
CA ALA A 115 2.80 -9.40 0.56
C ALA A 115 2.30 -8.07 -0.03
N ALA A 116 2.97 -6.95 0.28
CA ALA A 116 2.67 -5.65 -0.31
C ALA A 116 2.98 -5.63 -1.81
N ALA A 117 4.14 -6.15 -2.22
CA ALA A 117 4.56 -6.17 -3.62
C ALA A 117 3.63 -7.05 -4.47
N ALA A 118 3.30 -8.25 -4.01
CA ALA A 118 2.36 -9.14 -4.67
C ALA A 118 0.97 -8.49 -4.81
N ARG A 119 0.46 -7.88 -3.74
CA ARG A 119 -0.82 -7.17 -3.80
C ARG A 119 -0.79 -5.97 -4.74
N TRP A 120 0.32 -5.23 -4.80
CA TRP A 120 0.48 -4.14 -5.76
C TRP A 120 0.42 -4.66 -7.19
N VAL A 121 1.12 -5.76 -7.49
CA VAL A 121 1.08 -6.41 -8.82
C VAL A 121 -0.34 -6.79 -9.23
N ASP A 122 -1.12 -7.34 -8.30
CA ASP A 122 -2.49 -7.78 -8.54
C ASP A 122 -3.50 -6.66 -8.72
N THR A 123 -3.27 -5.51 -8.06
CA THR A 123 -4.28 -4.44 -7.94
C THR A 123 -3.94 -3.15 -8.68
N ASP A 124 -2.67 -2.89 -8.99
CA ASP A 124 -2.24 -1.69 -9.70
C ASP A 124 -2.69 -1.73 -11.17
N ASP A 125 -3.44 -0.70 -11.58
CA ASP A 125 -3.97 -0.55 -12.95
C ASP A 125 -3.13 0.39 -13.82
N SER A 126 -2.00 0.88 -13.28
CA SER A 126 -1.11 1.79 -13.98
C SER A 126 -0.31 1.08 -15.08
N GLN A 127 0.39 1.88 -15.90
CA GLN A 127 1.31 1.37 -16.92
C GLN A 127 2.61 0.79 -16.36
N ALA A 128 2.87 0.95 -15.06
CA ALA A 128 4.01 0.30 -14.41
C ALA A 128 3.89 -1.22 -14.52
N GLN A 129 5.03 -1.88 -14.69
CA GLN A 129 5.11 -3.32 -14.95
C GLN A 129 5.68 -4.09 -13.76
N GLY A 130 6.32 -3.40 -12.82
CA GLY A 130 6.78 -3.99 -11.56
C GLY A 130 6.88 -2.95 -10.47
N VAL A 131 7.28 -3.40 -9.29
CA VAL A 131 7.48 -2.56 -8.11
C VAL A 131 8.75 -3.01 -7.39
N VAL A 132 9.47 -2.05 -6.82
CA VAL A 132 10.48 -2.32 -5.80
C VAL A 132 10.07 -1.66 -4.49
N LEU A 133 10.18 -2.41 -3.41
CA LEU A 133 10.02 -1.95 -2.03
C LEU A 133 11.36 -2.12 -1.32
N VAL A 134 11.71 -1.19 -0.44
CA VAL A 134 12.95 -1.24 0.31
C VAL A 134 12.72 -0.94 1.78
N TRP A 135 13.41 -1.68 2.64
CA TRP A 135 13.56 -1.39 4.06
C TRP A 135 14.95 -1.77 4.57
N GLN A 136 15.68 -0.80 5.14
CA GLN A 136 17.02 -0.98 5.75
C GLN A 136 18.01 -1.87 4.96
N GLY A 137 18.01 -1.78 3.63
CA GLY A 137 18.90 -2.55 2.76
C GLY A 137 18.34 -3.89 2.29
N SER A 138 17.18 -4.32 2.80
CA SER A 138 16.37 -5.37 2.19
C SER A 138 15.55 -4.79 1.04
N GLU A 139 15.60 -5.44 -0.12
CA GLU A 139 14.89 -5.05 -1.34
C GLU A 139 13.97 -6.18 -1.80
N VAL A 140 12.72 -5.85 -2.10
CA VAL A 140 11.72 -6.78 -2.62
C VAL A 140 11.23 -6.28 -3.96
N PHE A 141 11.34 -7.14 -4.98
CA PHE A 141 10.89 -6.87 -6.34
C PHE A 141 9.72 -7.78 -6.70
N ASP A 142 8.74 -7.25 -7.41
CA ASP A 142 7.65 -8.04 -8.00
C ASP A 142 7.16 -7.45 -9.33
N TRP A 143 6.57 -8.28 -10.18
CA TRP A 143 6.27 -7.98 -11.59
C TRP A 143 4.88 -8.46 -12.02
N LYS A 144 4.24 -7.66 -12.87
CA LYS A 144 3.01 -8.05 -13.56
C LYS A 144 3.32 -9.00 -14.70
N GLY A 145 2.72 -10.19 -14.66
CA GLY A 145 2.84 -11.20 -15.71
C GLY A 145 4.05 -12.12 -15.54
N SER A 146 4.18 -13.11 -16.43
CA SER A 146 4.86 -14.37 -16.12
C SER A 146 6.37 -14.43 -16.37
N ALA A 147 7.05 -13.37 -16.82
CA ALA A 147 8.50 -13.47 -17.10
C ALA A 147 9.16 -12.10 -17.31
N PHE A 148 9.45 -11.40 -16.23
CA PHE A 148 10.61 -10.50 -16.22
C PHE A 148 11.62 -11.03 -15.22
N ALA A 149 12.41 -12.02 -15.68
CA ALA A 149 13.69 -12.28 -15.05
C ALA A 149 14.58 -11.08 -15.38
N LEU A 150 14.76 -10.17 -14.44
CA LEU A 150 15.87 -9.24 -14.52
C LEU A 150 17.13 -10.06 -14.25
N ASP A 151 17.84 -10.39 -15.33
CA ASP A 151 19.12 -11.09 -15.27
C ASP A 151 20.15 -10.35 -14.41
N GLU A 152 19.94 -9.06 -14.13
CA GLU A 152 20.58 -8.30 -13.06
C GLU A 152 19.88 -6.93 -12.94
N GLN A 153 19.33 -6.62 -11.77
CA GLN A 153 18.86 -5.26 -11.49
C GLN A 153 20.09 -4.42 -11.12
N PRO A 154 20.36 -3.28 -11.79
CA PRO A 154 21.47 -2.42 -11.39
C PRO A 154 21.27 -1.96 -9.93
N PRO A 155 22.36 -1.77 -9.16
CA PRO A 155 22.26 -1.35 -7.77
C PRO A 155 21.47 -0.04 -7.69
N LEU A 156 20.42 -0.05 -6.88
CA LEU A 156 19.57 1.11 -6.67
C LEU A 156 20.28 2.12 -5.75
N PRO A 157 20.04 3.44 -5.92
CA PRO A 157 20.57 4.42 -4.98
C PRO A 157 19.96 4.20 -3.58
N PRO A 158 20.64 4.61 -2.50
CA PRO A 158 20.08 4.47 -1.15
C PRO A 158 18.80 5.32 -1.00
N PRO A 159 17.75 4.80 -0.34
CA PRO A 159 16.53 5.56 -0.08
C PRO A 159 16.77 6.65 0.98
N ALA A 160 16.00 7.74 0.89
CA ALA A 160 16.02 8.81 1.89
C ALA A 160 15.20 8.48 3.16
N TRP A 161 14.40 7.41 3.11
CA TRP A 161 13.49 6.98 4.17
C TRP A 161 13.76 5.52 4.53
N ASP A 162 13.39 5.13 5.74
CA ASP A 162 13.49 3.73 6.19
C ASP A 162 12.67 2.79 5.30
N PHE A 163 11.47 3.22 4.90
CA PHE A 163 10.68 2.56 3.88
C PHE A 163 10.54 3.46 2.66
N ALA A 164 10.81 2.90 1.50
CA ALA A 164 10.53 3.55 0.24
C ALA A 164 10.04 2.55 -0.80
N TRP A 165 9.45 3.07 -1.87
CA TRP A 165 9.01 2.26 -2.98
C TRP A 165 9.24 2.97 -4.31
N CYS A 166 9.27 2.22 -5.41
CA CYS A 166 9.31 2.78 -6.75
C CYS A 166 8.56 1.86 -7.74
N PRO A 167 7.61 2.39 -8.53
CA PRO A 167 7.06 1.66 -9.65
C PRO A 167 8.10 1.56 -10.78
N LEU A 168 8.20 0.37 -11.37
CA LEU A 168 9.21 0.05 -12.38
C LEU A 168 8.57 -0.06 -13.77
N THR A 169 9.31 0.43 -14.77
CA THR A 169 8.96 0.23 -16.17
C THR A 169 9.25 -1.21 -16.63
N ARG A 170 8.78 -1.58 -17.82
CA ARG A 170 8.96 -2.92 -18.41
C ARG A 170 10.40 -3.44 -18.39
N ARG A 171 11.43 -2.59 -18.33
CA ARG A 171 12.85 -3.00 -18.35
C ARG A 171 13.57 -2.79 -17.01
N GLY A 172 12.86 -2.79 -15.88
CA GLY A 172 13.53 -2.48 -14.60
C GLY A 172 13.88 -1.00 -14.44
N GLY A 173 13.36 -0.11 -15.30
CA GLY A 173 13.70 1.31 -15.23
C GLY A 173 13.18 1.92 -13.94
N PHE A 174 14.11 2.25 -13.06
CA PHE A 174 13.93 2.99 -11.81
C PHE A 174 13.90 4.49 -12.09
N SER A 175 12.96 5.22 -11.48
CA SER A 175 12.90 6.68 -11.60
C SER A 175 13.43 7.38 -10.35
N ALA A 176 12.77 7.15 -9.22
CA ALA A 176 13.07 7.73 -7.92
C ALA A 176 12.35 6.97 -6.81
N TRP A 177 12.91 7.01 -5.61
CA TRP A 177 12.23 6.57 -4.41
C TRP A 177 11.06 7.49 -4.08
N LEU A 178 9.93 6.86 -3.75
CA LEU A 178 8.73 7.50 -3.22
C LEU A 178 8.55 7.10 -1.75
N PRO A 179 8.02 7.99 -0.91
CA PRO A 179 7.65 7.64 0.45
C PRO A 179 6.45 6.69 0.44
N VAL A 180 6.40 5.79 1.43
CA VAL A 180 5.21 4.99 1.69
C VAL A 180 4.10 5.90 2.25
N PRO A 181 2.88 5.87 1.67
CA PRO A 181 1.73 6.64 2.15
C PRO A 181 1.34 6.36 3.60
#